data_AF-A0A832BVA8-F1
#
_entry.id   AF-A0A832BVA8-F1
#
_cell.length_a   1.000
_cell.length_b   1.000
_cell.length_c   1.000
_cell.angle_alpha   90.00
_cell.angle_beta   90.00
_cell.angle_gamma   90.00
#
_symmetry.space_group_name_H-M   'P 1'
#
loop_
_entity.id
_entity.type
_entity.pdbx_description
1 polymer ?
#
loop_
_entity_poly.entity_id
_entity_poly.type
_entity_poly.pdbx_seq_one_letter_code
_entity_poly.pdbx_strand_id
1 'polypeptide(L)'
;MPKALRIRLIGIVQGVGLRPFVYRLAVAKGIYGYVRNMGGSEVEIFAEGDESALKSFLEGLASEKPPSARFEQIFIQELEPRGYGDFKILRSDPNFDERSIIPPDFAICSACAGEIFDRKSRFFEYHWNSCAFCGPRFSMLYRLPYDRENTSMVQFPLCSECFRDYSDPGNFRRFHAQGISCLSCGPRTFVYSITGEKLEVDDPVEFAAKKIVEGRILAIKGIGGYHIACLASDDSVVMELRSRKKRERKPFAVMARDYSIVEKIACPPPKARELLESPERPIVVMPKKATISELVAPGLSTVGVMLPYSAFQILLLLRIPDGFLIMTSGNVHGKPMCTELDEVFSQLSGIVDYVVEHERPIVHRVDDSVIRFSDGELVFLRRSRGFAPEWIRICRSVAEGIALGGELQTAGAVSFEDKVVLTQFIGDMDEIENLEFMKRELEWLIGEYRIRPEFIAIDMHPLYHSRKLLKEFDGAEVIEVQHHHAHAVAAIAELGLSPDSKALAITIDGTGYGDDGGIWGGELLVSSW
;
A
#
# COMPACT_ATOMS: atom_id res chain seq x y z
N MET A 1 -45.08 1.02 11.33
CA MET A 1 -44.55 2.39 11.42
C MET A 1 -43.14 2.34 10.88
N PRO A 2 -42.72 3.31 10.05
CA PRO A 2 -41.35 3.35 9.57
C PRO A 2 -40.41 3.50 10.77
N LYS A 3 -39.27 2.80 10.72
CA LYS A 3 -38.15 2.98 11.66
C LYS A 3 -37.01 3.67 10.91
N ALA A 4 -36.08 4.28 11.63
CA ALA A 4 -34.84 4.77 11.06
C ALA A 4 -33.63 4.30 11.85
N LEU A 5 -32.54 4.04 11.14
CA LEU A 5 -31.25 3.61 11.67
C LEU A 5 -30.17 4.57 11.19
N ARG A 6 -29.31 5.00 12.10
CA ARG A 6 -27.98 5.52 11.78
C ARG A 6 -26.98 4.40 11.95
N ILE A 7 -26.31 4.03 10.87
CA ILE A 7 -25.31 2.98 10.83
C ILE A 7 -23.95 3.63 10.55
N ARG A 8 -22.95 3.34 11.38
CA ARG A 8 -21.54 3.67 11.09
C ARG A 8 -20.74 2.42 10.87
N LEU A 9 -19.95 2.43 9.80
CA LEU A 9 -19.10 1.32 9.41
C LEU A 9 -17.64 1.72 9.61
N ILE A 10 -16.91 0.92 10.37
CA ILE A 10 -15.47 1.07 10.62
C ILE A 10 -14.74 -0.09 9.97
N GLY A 11 -13.60 0.20 9.34
CA GLY A 11 -12.70 -0.76 8.71
C GLY A 11 -12.20 -0.21 7.37
N ILE A 12 -11.91 -1.08 6.41
CA ILE A 12 -11.61 -0.64 5.05
C ILE A 12 -12.94 -0.39 4.34
N VAL A 13 -13.47 0.82 4.51
CA VAL A 13 -14.84 1.19 4.08
C VAL A 13 -14.88 2.36 3.10
N GLN A 14 -13.82 3.17 3.04
CA GLN A 14 -13.65 4.22 2.04
C GLN A 14 -12.74 3.79 0.89
N GLY A 15 -12.96 4.37 -0.30
CA GLY A 15 -12.21 4.02 -1.50
C GLY A 15 -12.44 2.62 -2.06
N VAL A 16 -13.35 1.84 -1.48
CA VAL A 16 -13.58 0.43 -1.86
C VAL A 16 -14.93 0.18 -2.55
N GLY A 17 -15.55 1.24 -3.07
CA GLY A 17 -16.86 1.13 -3.73
C GLY A 17 -18.01 0.86 -2.77
N LEU A 18 -17.90 1.25 -1.50
CA LEU A 18 -18.96 1.01 -0.51
C LEU A 18 -20.17 1.92 -0.70
N ARG A 19 -19.97 3.24 -0.84
CA ARG A 19 -21.06 4.21 -1.15
C ARG A 19 -21.98 3.75 -2.30
N PRO A 20 -21.45 3.39 -3.50
CA PRO A 20 -22.29 2.93 -4.61
C PRO A 20 -22.96 1.57 -4.33
N PHE A 21 -22.31 0.68 -3.58
CA PHE A 21 -22.92 -0.57 -3.14
C PHE A 21 -24.12 -0.32 -2.22
N VAL A 22 -23.94 0.50 -1.18
CA VAL A 22 -24.99 0.85 -0.22
C VAL A 22 -26.18 1.49 -0.93
N TYR A 23 -25.94 2.41 -1.85
CA TYR A 23 -27.00 3.03 -2.66
C TYR A 23 -27.83 1.98 -3.41
N ARG A 24 -27.19 1.07 -4.15
CA ARG A 24 -27.91 0.04 -4.92
C ARG A 24 -28.67 -0.91 -4.02
N LEU A 25 -28.06 -1.32 -2.91
CA LEU A 25 -28.71 -2.20 -1.93
C LEU A 25 -29.93 -1.51 -1.32
N ALA A 26 -29.82 -0.24 -0.92
CA ALA A 26 -30.93 0.52 -0.37
C ALA A 26 -32.10 0.62 -1.36
N VAL A 27 -31.81 1.01 -2.62
CA VAL A 27 -32.82 1.09 -3.68
C VAL A 27 -33.48 -0.27 -3.92
N ALA A 28 -32.71 -1.36 -3.99
CA ALA A 28 -33.24 -2.70 -4.21
C ALA A 28 -34.13 -3.22 -3.06
N LYS A 29 -33.91 -2.73 -1.83
CA LYS A 29 -34.66 -3.12 -0.63
C LYS A 29 -35.76 -2.13 -0.25
N GLY A 30 -35.96 -1.06 -1.00
CA GLY A 30 -36.96 -0.03 -0.70
C GLY A 30 -36.62 0.80 0.55
N ILE A 31 -35.33 1.01 0.82
CA ILE A 31 -34.83 1.85 1.90
C ILE A 31 -34.63 3.29 1.40
N TYR A 32 -35.01 4.26 2.22
CA TYR A 32 -34.83 5.69 1.97
C TYR A 32 -33.75 6.26 2.90
N GLY A 33 -33.14 7.38 2.54
CA GLY A 33 -32.10 8.03 3.34
C GLY A 33 -30.83 8.34 2.57
N TYR A 34 -29.66 8.06 3.14
CA TYR A 34 -28.40 8.39 2.50
C TYR A 34 -27.19 7.56 2.95
N VAL A 35 -26.11 7.67 2.18
CA VAL A 35 -24.76 7.25 2.54
C VAL A 35 -23.75 8.36 2.26
N ARG A 36 -22.75 8.54 3.13
CA ARG A 36 -21.64 9.48 2.95
C ARG A 36 -20.34 8.99 3.59
N ASN A 37 -19.21 9.45 3.05
CA ASN A 37 -17.91 9.28 3.68
C ASN A 37 -17.73 10.36 4.77
N MET A 38 -17.02 10.01 5.84
CA MET A 38 -16.69 10.88 6.97
C MET A 38 -15.17 11.10 7.07
N GLY A 39 -14.73 12.05 7.88
CA GLY A 39 -13.34 12.49 7.98
C GLY A 39 -12.37 11.47 8.60
N GLY A 40 -12.85 10.49 9.36
CA GLY A 40 -12.04 9.50 10.06
C GLY A 40 -11.84 8.24 9.23
N SER A 41 -12.14 8.29 7.92
CA SER A 41 -12.23 7.14 7.01
C SER A 41 -13.43 6.22 7.29
N GLU A 42 -14.37 6.60 8.16
CA GLU A 42 -15.59 5.82 8.42
C GLU A 42 -16.69 6.15 7.40
N VAL A 43 -17.72 5.29 7.30
CA VAL A 43 -18.89 5.54 6.45
C VAL A 43 -20.15 5.61 7.28
N GLU A 44 -20.91 6.66 7.07
CA GLU A 44 -22.22 6.84 7.69
C GLU A 44 -23.34 6.52 6.70
N ILE A 45 -24.33 5.79 7.20
CA ILE A 45 -25.57 5.47 6.50
C ILE A 45 -26.73 5.90 7.39
N PHE A 46 -27.67 6.66 6.83
CA PHE A 46 -28.99 6.84 7.42
C PHE A 46 -29.98 6.05 6.57
N ALA A 47 -30.66 5.09 7.17
CA ALA A 47 -31.58 4.19 6.51
C ALA A 47 -32.93 4.23 7.22
N GLU A 48 -33.99 4.56 6.49
CA GLU A 48 -35.36 4.50 7.00
C GLU A 48 -36.26 3.66 6.10
N GLY A 49 -37.22 2.97 6.72
CA GLY A 49 -38.12 2.06 6.04
C GLY A 49 -38.89 1.17 7.02
N ASP A 50 -39.63 0.22 6.48
CA ASP A 50 -40.29 -0.79 7.30
C ASP A 50 -39.26 -1.75 7.93
N GLU A 51 -39.60 -2.30 9.09
CA GLU A 51 -38.70 -3.13 9.90
C GLU A 51 -38.15 -4.35 9.13
N SER A 52 -38.97 -4.99 8.29
CA SER A 52 -38.53 -6.11 7.44
C SER A 52 -37.54 -5.68 6.36
N ALA A 53 -37.74 -4.50 5.77
CA ALA A 53 -36.84 -3.94 4.77
C ALA A 53 -35.49 -3.57 5.40
N LEU A 54 -35.50 -2.92 6.57
CA LEU A 54 -34.28 -2.57 7.31
C LEU A 54 -33.48 -3.81 7.72
N LYS A 55 -34.17 -4.86 8.18
CA LYS A 55 -33.52 -6.14 8.49
C LYS A 55 -32.84 -6.75 7.25
N SER A 56 -33.55 -6.82 6.12
CA SER A 56 -32.98 -7.35 4.87
C SER A 56 -31.83 -6.48 4.35
N PHE A 57 -31.90 -5.17 4.55
CA PHE A 57 -30.82 -4.24 4.21
C PHE A 57 -29.56 -4.49 5.05
N LEU A 58 -29.70 -4.67 6.37
CA LEU A 58 -28.57 -4.98 7.25
C LEU A 58 -27.93 -6.34 6.91
N GLU A 59 -28.73 -7.37 6.62
CA GLU A 59 -28.25 -8.68 6.19
C GLU A 59 -27.47 -8.59 4.86
N GLY A 60 -28.02 -7.85 3.88
CA GLY A 60 -27.35 -7.60 2.61
C GLY A 60 -26.07 -6.78 2.77
N LEU A 61 -26.06 -5.79 3.67
CA LEU A 61 -24.89 -4.94 3.94
C LEU A 61 -23.70 -5.79 4.39
N ALA A 62 -23.92 -6.77 5.26
CA ALA A 62 -22.87 -7.66 5.76
C ALA A 62 -22.43 -8.73 4.73
N SER A 63 -23.38 -9.30 3.98
CA SER A 63 -23.15 -10.48 3.13
C SER A 63 -22.78 -10.16 1.68
N GLU A 64 -23.24 -9.03 1.14
CA GLU A 64 -23.08 -8.68 -0.29
C GLU A 64 -22.03 -7.58 -0.52
N LYS A 65 -21.30 -7.17 0.53
CA LYS A 65 -20.32 -6.07 0.47
C LYS A 65 -19.25 -6.28 -0.61
N PRO A 66 -18.68 -5.19 -1.18
CA PRO A 66 -17.62 -5.28 -2.16
C PRO A 66 -16.42 -6.12 -1.67
N PRO A 67 -15.71 -6.84 -2.55
CA PRO A 67 -14.59 -7.70 -2.15
C PRO A 67 -13.47 -6.98 -1.40
N SER A 68 -13.19 -5.73 -1.75
CA SER A 68 -12.17 -4.91 -1.09
C SER A 68 -12.67 -4.23 0.18
N ALA A 69 -13.96 -4.28 0.49
CA ALA A 69 -14.51 -3.71 1.70
C ALA A 69 -14.38 -4.68 2.87
N ARG A 70 -13.89 -4.21 4.02
CA ARG A 70 -13.77 -4.99 5.25
C ARG A 70 -14.40 -4.21 6.40
N PHE A 71 -15.36 -4.83 7.07
CA PHE A 71 -15.99 -4.25 8.26
C PHE A 71 -15.32 -4.85 9.48
N GLU A 72 -14.81 -4.00 10.36
CA GLU A 72 -14.29 -4.39 11.66
C GLU A 72 -15.32 -4.13 12.76
N GLN A 73 -16.04 -3.00 12.66
CA GLN A 73 -17.11 -2.66 13.59
C GLN A 73 -18.28 -2.03 12.84
N ILE A 74 -19.49 -2.29 13.35
CA ILE A 74 -20.73 -1.73 12.84
C ILE A 74 -21.49 -1.18 14.05
N PHE A 75 -21.67 0.13 14.09
CA PHE A 75 -22.49 0.79 15.11
C PHE A 75 -23.87 1.07 14.51
N ILE A 76 -24.92 0.66 15.20
CA ILE A 76 -26.30 0.87 14.76
C ILE A 76 -27.05 1.59 15.88
N GLN A 77 -27.63 2.73 15.55
CA GLN A 77 -28.45 3.53 16.44
C GLN A 77 -29.85 3.68 15.85
N GLU A 78 -30.89 3.33 16.60
CA GLU A 78 -32.27 3.63 16.23
C GLU A 78 -32.55 5.13 16.40
N LEU A 79 -33.23 5.72 15.42
CA LEU A 79 -33.61 7.13 15.38
C LEU A 79 -35.05 7.29 14.87
N GLU A 80 -35.60 8.49 15.02
CA GLU A 80 -36.87 8.86 14.41
C GLU A 80 -36.73 9.03 12.89
N PRO A 81 -37.69 8.51 12.08
CA PRO A 81 -37.75 8.76 10.65
C PRO A 81 -37.80 10.24 10.30
N ARG A 82 -37.10 10.62 9.24
CA ARG A 82 -37.00 12.00 8.75
C ARG A 82 -37.86 12.25 7.50
N GLY A 83 -38.40 11.20 6.89
CA GLY A 83 -39.32 11.31 5.74
C GLY A 83 -38.62 11.56 4.41
N TYR A 84 -37.45 10.95 4.21
CA TYR A 84 -36.79 10.84 2.91
C TYR A 84 -37.68 10.06 1.92
N GLY A 85 -37.81 10.61 0.70
CA GLY A 85 -38.53 9.95 -0.39
C GLY A 85 -37.64 9.16 -1.35
N ASP A 86 -36.32 9.24 -1.18
CA ASP A 86 -35.31 8.57 -1.98
C ASP A 86 -34.08 8.21 -1.13
N PHE A 87 -33.16 7.43 -1.71
CA PHE A 87 -31.84 7.17 -1.11
C PHE A 87 -30.76 7.89 -1.91
N LYS A 88 -29.84 8.60 -1.25
CA LYS A 88 -28.80 9.41 -1.93
C LYS A 88 -27.39 9.09 -1.47
N ILE A 89 -26.43 9.24 -2.40
CA ILE A 89 -25.02 9.39 -2.03
C ILE A 89 -24.79 10.88 -1.79
N LEU A 90 -24.58 11.28 -0.54
CA LEU A 90 -24.31 12.68 -0.20
C LEU A 90 -22.82 13.01 -0.34
N ARG A 91 -22.53 14.32 -0.34
CA ARG A 91 -21.16 14.81 -0.20
C ARG A 91 -20.58 14.36 1.13
N SER A 92 -19.27 14.14 1.12
CA SER A 92 -18.54 13.69 2.29
C SER A 92 -18.44 14.80 3.33
N ASP A 93 -18.41 14.39 4.59
CA ASP A 93 -18.28 15.29 5.74
C ASP A 93 -16.83 15.24 6.24
N PRO A 94 -16.12 16.37 6.38
CA PRO A 94 -14.78 16.38 6.94
C PRO A 94 -14.77 16.08 8.44
N ASN A 95 -15.90 16.14 9.14
CA ASN A 95 -15.99 15.72 10.53
C ASN A 95 -16.04 14.19 10.63
N PHE A 96 -15.70 13.69 11.80
CA PHE A 96 -15.79 12.27 12.09
C PHE A 96 -16.16 12.07 13.54
N ASP A 97 -16.79 10.95 13.79
CA ASP A 97 -17.17 10.52 15.13
C ASP A 97 -16.33 9.32 15.57
N GLU A 98 -15.84 8.52 14.62
CA GLU A 98 -15.02 7.34 14.86
C GLU A 98 -13.79 7.34 13.96
N ARG A 99 -12.68 6.75 14.40
CA ARG A 99 -11.51 6.50 13.54
C ARG A 99 -11.70 5.17 12.81
N SER A 100 -11.30 5.12 11.54
CA SER A 100 -11.44 3.98 10.64
C SER A 100 -10.19 3.80 9.79
N ILE A 101 -10.04 2.64 9.15
CA ILE A 101 -8.83 2.31 8.40
C ILE A 101 -8.74 3.17 7.14
N ILE A 102 -7.59 3.80 6.95
CA ILE A 102 -7.19 4.39 5.68
C ILE A 102 -6.84 3.24 4.71
N PRO A 103 -7.49 3.16 3.53
CA PRO A 103 -7.34 2.00 2.65
C PRO A 103 -5.93 1.90 2.05
N PRO A 104 -5.30 0.71 2.05
CA PRO A 104 -4.03 0.49 1.36
C PRO A 104 -4.21 0.46 -0.16
N ASP A 105 -3.10 0.53 -0.89
CA ASP A 105 -3.11 0.38 -2.35
C ASP A 105 -3.44 -1.05 -2.78
N PHE A 106 -4.32 -1.21 -3.77
CA PHE A 106 -4.70 -2.51 -4.32
C PHE A 106 -4.19 -2.68 -5.74
N ALA A 107 -3.78 -3.90 -6.08
CA ALA A 107 -3.46 -4.28 -7.45
C ALA A 107 -4.70 -4.25 -8.34
N ILE A 108 -4.47 -4.09 -9.65
CA ILE A 108 -5.51 -4.17 -10.67
C ILE A 108 -6.30 -5.50 -10.57
N CYS A 109 -7.62 -5.41 -10.51
CA CYS A 109 -8.48 -6.60 -10.45
C CYS A 109 -8.57 -7.29 -11.82
N SER A 110 -8.92 -8.59 -11.82
CA SER A 110 -9.05 -9.41 -13.03
C SER A 110 -9.98 -8.80 -14.10
N ALA A 111 -11.07 -8.15 -13.68
CA ALA A 111 -12.00 -7.52 -14.59
C ALA A 111 -11.42 -6.25 -15.26
N CYS A 112 -10.65 -5.43 -14.52
CA CYS A 112 -9.88 -4.32 -15.09
C CYS A 112 -8.77 -4.82 -16.02
N ALA A 113 -8.11 -5.92 -15.65
CA ALA A 113 -7.07 -6.54 -16.48
C ALA A 113 -7.66 -7.13 -17.77
N GLY A 114 -8.89 -7.67 -17.76
CA GLY A 114 -9.55 -8.11 -18.99
C GLY A 114 -9.87 -6.95 -19.95
N GLU A 115 -10.32 -5.82 -19.41
CA GLU A 115 -10.71 -4.63 -20.19
C GLU A 115 -9.54 -3.97 -20.94
N ILE A 116 -8.30 -4.13 -20.48
CA ILE A 116 -7.12 -3.59 -21.19
C ILE A 116 -6.74 -4.44 -22.42
N PHE A 117 -7.29 -5.65 -22.56
CA PHE A 117 -7.07 -6.52 -23.72
C PHE A 117 -8.23 -6.55 -24.71
N ASP A 118 -9.42 -6.12 -24.29
CA ASP A 118 -10.59 -6.08 -25.15
C ASP A 118 -10.55 -4.85 -26.06
N ARG A 119 -10.35 -5.05 -27.37
CA ARG A 119 -10.35 -3.97 -28.38
C ARG A 119 -11.66 -3.16 -28.43
N LYS A 120 -12.76 -3.71 -27.90
CA LYS A 120 -14.05 -3.01 -27.82
C LYS A 120 -14.17 -2.18 -26.53
N SER A 121 -13.32 -2.43 -25.55
CA SER A 121 -13.27 -1.68 -24.30
C SER A 121 -12.63 -0.31 -24.54
N ARG A 122 -13.21 0.73 -23.95
CA ARG A 122 -12.63 2.08 -23.91
C ARG A 122 -11.28 2.13 -23.16
N PHE A 123 -11.00 1.10 -22.37
CA PHE A 123 -9.77 0.97 -21.60
C PHE A 123 -8.74 0.07 -22.30
N PHE A 124 -8.96 -0.34 -23.55
CA PHE A 124 -8.00 -1.10 -24.35
C PHE A 124 -6.63 -0.42 -24.32
N GLU A 125 -5.60 -1.17 -23.92
CA GLU A 125 -4.22 -0.72 -23.74
C GLU A 125 -4.03 0.50 -22.81
N TYR A 126 -5.02 0.84 -21.98
CA TYR A 126 -4.87 1.93 -21.02
C TYR A 126 -4.01 1.51 -19.81
N HIS A 127 -2.83 2.13 -19.67
CA HIS A 127 -1.79 1.76 -18.70
C HIS A 127 -2.17 1.88 -17.23
N TRP A 128 -3.17 2.71 -16.90
CA TRP A 128 -3.53 3.06 -15.52
C TRP A 128 -4.99 2.75 -15.21
N ASN A 129 -5.59 1.78 -15.91
CA ASN A 129 -6.98 1.37 -15.70
C ASN A 129 -7.21 0.86 -14.25
N SER A 130 -8.28 1.36 -13.63
CA SER A 130 -8.73 0.92 -12.31
C SER A 130 -10.25 1.09 -12.17
N CYS A 131 -10.81 0.53 -11.11
CA CYS A 131 -12.22 0.67 -10.75
C CYS A 131 -12.38 0.89 -9.23
N ALA A 132 -13.61 0.95 -8.73
CA ALA A 132 -13.86 1.19 -7.30
C ALA A 132 -13.22 0.13 -6.38
N PHE A 133 -12.89 -1.06 -6.90
CA PHE A 133 -12.39 -2.19 -6.12
C PHE A 133 -10.87 -2.41 -6.19
N CYS A 134 -10.15 -1.65 -7.03
CA CYS A 134 -8.73 -1.87 -7.28
C CYS A 134 -7.97 -0.59 -7.59
N GLY A 135 -6.65 -0.68 -7.69
CA GLY A 135 -5.77 0.43 -8.01
C GLY A 135 -5.29 1.22 -6.79
N PRO A 136 -4.57 2.32 -7.03
CA PRO A 136 -3.97 3.15 -5.97
C PRO A 136 -5.03 3.72 -5.03
N ARG A 137 -4.68 3.84 -3.75
CA ARG A 137 -5.46 4.44 -2.65
C ARG A 137 -4.53 5.34 -1.84
N PHE A 138 -3.85 4.76 -0.85
CA PHE A 138 -2.92 5.47 0.03
C PHE A 138 -1.88 6.26 -0.78
N SER A 139 -1.26 5.67 -1.81
CA SER A 139 -0.20 6.37 -2.57
C SER A 139 -0.64 7.62 -3.32
N MET A 140 -1.95 7.88 -3.43
CA MET A 140 -2.51 9.06 -4.11
C MET A 140 -3.38 9.95 -3.22
N LEU A 141 -3.53 9.62 -1.94
CA LEU A 141 -4.43 10.32 -1.04
C LEU A 141 -3.72 11.54 -0.43
N TYR A 142 -4.27 12.74 -0.56
CA TYR A 142 -3.76 13.93 0.13
C TYR A 142 -4.33 14.05 1.55
N ARG A 143 -5.61 13.73 1.72
CA ARG A 143 -6.35 13.80 2.99
C ARG A 143 -7.67 13.04 2.92
N LEU A 144 -8.27 12.77 4.07
CA LEU A 144 -9.64 12.26 4.20
C LEU A 144 -10.66 13.41 4.16
N PRO A 145 -11.93 13.15 3.81
CA PRO A 145 -12.49 11.87 3.32
C PRO A 145 -11.99 11.49 1.92
N TYR A 146 -12.03 10.19 1.59
CA TYR A 146 -11.61 9.68 0.29
C TYR A 146 -12.58 10.11 -0.83
N ASP A 147 -12.21 11.17 -1.54
CA ASP A 147 -12.86 11.70 -2.73
C ASP A 147 -11.82 12.19 -3.74
N ARG A 148 -12.21 12.27 -5.02
CA ARG A 148 -11.30 12.60 -6.11
C ARG A 148 -10.55 13.91 -5.86
N GLU A 149 -11.21 14.93 -5.34
CA GLU A 149 -10.62 16.24 -5.01
C GLU A 149 -9.53 16.19 -3.94
N ASN A 150 -9.56 15.17 -3.08
CA ASN A 150 -8.56 14.95 -2.04
C ASN A 150 -7.50 13.92 -2.46
N THR A 151 -7.39 13.62 -3.77
CA THR A 151 -6.39 12.69 -4.30
C THR A 151 -5.59 13.32 -5.44
N SER A 152 -4.47 12.72 -5.83
CA SER A 152 -3.70 13.15 -7.00
C SER A 152 -4.46 13.03 -8.32
N MET A 153 -5.63 12.37 -8.33
CA MET A 153 -6.55 12.34 -9.47
C MET A 153 -7.31 13.65 -9.71
N VAL A 154 -7.24 14.63 -8.78
CA VAL A 154 -7.83 15.97 -8.94
C VAL A 154 -7.31 16.71 -10.17
N GLN A 155 -6.07 16.43 -10.59
CA GLN A 155 -5.42 17.03 -11.76
C GLN A 155 -5.98 16.55 -13.10
N PHE A 156 -6.86 15.53 -13.07
CA PHE A 156 -7.39 14.86 -14.25
C PHE A 156 -8.92 14.98 -14.28
N PRO A 157 -9.51 16.07 -14.80
CA PRO A 157 -10.97 16.21 -14.88
C PRO A 157 -11.61 15.10 -15.71
N LEU A 158 -12.76 14.57 -15.28
CA LEU A 158 -13.44 13.49 -15.99
C LEU A 158 -13.92 13.96 -17.38
N CYS A 159 -13.61 13.19 -18.43
CA CYS A 159 -14.30 13.35 -19.72
C CYS A 159 -15.77 12.93 -19.60
N SER A 160 -16.59 13.30 -20.60
CA SER A 160 -18.02 12.98 -20.64
C SER A 160 -18.33 11.49 -20.44
N GLU A 161 -17.52 10.62 -21.04
CA GLU A 161 -17.68 9.17 -20.99
C GLU A 161 -17.31 8.59 -19.60
N CYS A 162 -16.24 9.08 -18.96
CA CYS A 162 -15.93 8.69 -17.58
C CYS A 162 -16.92 9.28 -16.58
N PHE A 163 -17.44 10.48 -16.83
CA PHE A 163 -18.48 11.09 -16.00
C PHE A 163 -19.79 10.30 -16.08
N ARG A 164 -20.14 9.77 -17.26
CA ARG A 164 -21.28 8.85 -17.42
C ARG A 164 -21.11 7.61 -16.55
N ASP A 165 -19.96 6.94 -16.63
CA ASP A 165 -19.68 5.75 -15.81
C ASP A 165 -19.67 6.07 -14.31
N TYR A 166 -19.13 7.24 -13.93
CA TYR A 166 -19.10 7.71 -12.55
C TYR A 166 -20.52 7.94 -11.98
N SER A 167 -21.45 8.38 -12.84
CA SER A 167 -22.81 8.78 -12.44
C SER A 167 -23.86 7.69 -12.66
N ASP A 168 -23.55 6.61 -13.38
CA ASP A 168 -24.48 5.53 -13.71
C ASP A 168 -24.56 4.48 -12.60
N PRO A 169 -25.70 4.36 -11.87
CA PRO A 169 -25.86 3.33 -10.84
C PRO A 169 -25.81 1.89 -11.38
N GLY A 170 -26.09 1.70 -12.67
CA GLY A 170 -25.97 0.40 -13.36
C GLY A 170 -24.53 -0.05 -13.55
N ASN A 171 -23.57 0.88 -13.55
CA ASN A 171 -22.16 0.56 -13.67
C ASN A 171 -21.57 0.14 -12.31
N PHE A 172 -21.76 -1.14 -11.95
CA PHE A 172 -21.40 -1.71 -10.64
C PHE A 172 -19.97 -1.38 -10.18
N ARG A 173 -19.01 -1.34 -11.11
CA ARG A 173 -17.58 -1.16 -10.84
C ARG A 173 -17.12 0.30 -10.84
N ARG A 174 -17.82 1.19 -11.55
CA ARG A 174 -17.35 2.57 -11.79
C ARG A 174 -18.29 3.67 -11.30
N PHE A 175 -19.51 3.33 -10.88
CA PHE A 175 -20.39 4.25 -10.16
C PHE A 175 -19.66 4.79 -8.92
N HIS A 176 -19.46 6.11 -8.83
CA HIS A 176 -18.67 6.79 -7.80
C HIS A 176 -17.21 6.29 -7.61
N ALA A 177 -16.58 5.71 -8.64
CA ALA A 177 -15.17 5.34 -8.58
C ALA A 177 -14.26 6.57 -8.67
N GLN A 178 -13.74 7.02 -7.53
CA GLN A 178 -12.94 8.27 -7.43
C GLN A 178 -11.68 8.25 -8.32
N GLY A 179 -11.08 7.07 -8.54
CA GLY A 179 -9.91 6.88 -9.39
C GLY A 179 -10.19 6.62 -10.87
N ILE A 180 -11.47 6.65 -11.32
CA ILE A 180 -11.79 6.38 -12.72
C ILE A 180 -11.07 7.35 -13.65
N SER A 181 -10.54 6.82 -14.73
CA SER A 181 -9.92 7.57 -15.82
C SER A 181 -9.78 6.68 -17.07
N CYS A 182 -9.51 7.29 -18.23
CA CYS A 182 -9.26 6.58 -19.48
C CYS A 182 -8.20 7.33 -20.31
N LEU A 183 -7.86 6.82 -21.50
CA LEU A 183 -6.90 7.44 -22.42
C LEU A 183 -7.18 8.93 -22.72
N SER A 184 -8.44 9.37 -22.67
CA SER A 184 -8.82 10.75 -22.98
C SER A 184 -8.60 11.74 -21.84
N CYS A 185 -8.76 11.31 -20.58
CA CYS A 185 -8.80 12.22 -19.43
C CYS A 185 -7.83 11.86 -18.30
N GLY A 186 -7.25 10.66 -18.34
CA GLY A 186 -6.37 10.16 -17.29
C GLY A 186 -4.90 10.48 -17.51
N PRO A 187 -4.05 10.02 -16.57
CA PRO A 187 -2.60 10.16 -16.68
C PRO A 187 -2.05 9.56 -17.97
N ARG A 188 -1.19 10.31 -18.66
CA ARG A 188 -0.41 9.82 -19.78
C ARG A 188 0.93 9.26 -19.32
N THR A 189 1.51 8.43 -20.17
CA THR A 189 2.82 7.81 -19.96
C THR A 189 3.79 8.40 -20.97
N PHE A 190 4.99 8.73 -20.52
CA PHE A 190 6.04 9.32 -21.35
C PHE A 190 7.33 8.56 -21.19
N VAL A 191 8.21 8.69 -22.18
CA VAL A 191 9.55 8.12 -22.15
C VAL A 191 10.56 9.27 -22.20
N TYR A 192 11.58 9.19 -21.35
CA TYR A 192 12.71 10.10 -21.35
C TYR A 192 14.02 9.32 -21.53
N SER A 193 14.99 9.92 -22.22
CA SER A 193 16.37 9.50 -22.08
C SER A 193 16.90 9.89 -20.70
N ILE A 194 17.98 9.25 -20.26
CA ILE A 194 18.59 9.61 -18.98
C ILE A 194 19.22 11.02 -18.96
N THR A 195 19.43 11.64 -20.12
CA THR A 195 19.89 13.03 -20.22
C THR A 195 18.77 14.06 -20.03
N GLY A 196 17.53 13.60 -19.77
CA GLY A 196 16.36 14.47 -19.55
C GLY A 196 15.57 14.80 -20.81
N GLU A 197 15.94 14.25 -21.97
CA GLU A 197 15.23 14.50 -23.23
C GLU A 197 13.95 13.65 -23.29
N LYS A 198 12.80 14.29 -23.49
CA LYS A 198 11.54 13.60 -23.74
C LYS A 198 11.54 13.00 -25.14
N LEU A 199 11.37 11.69 -25.24
CA LEU A 199 11.37 10.98 -26.51
C LEU A 199 9.93 10.91 -27.08
N GLU A 200 9.81 11.13 -28.39
CA GLU A 200 8.56 10.90 -29.10
C GLU A 200 8.38 9.40 -29.35
N VAL A 201 7.51 8.78 -28.56
CA VAL A 201 7.23 7.34 -28.57
C VAL A 201 5.73 7.12 -28.61
N ASP A 202 5.26 6.37 -29.61
CA ASP A 202 3.83 6.06 -29.78
C ASP A 202 3.30 5.11 -28.69
N ASP A 203 4.01 4.01 -28.44
CA ASP A 203 3.69 3.04 -27.39
C ASP A 203 4.86 2.94 -26.39
N PRO A 204 4.77 3.61 -25.23
CA PRO A 204 5.75 3.52 -24.17
C PRO A 204 6.01 2.10 -23.65
N VAL A 205 5.00 1.22 -23.67
CA VAL A 205 5.14 -0.17 -23.24
C VAL A 205 5.99 -0.94 -24.24
N GLU A 206 5.69 -0.81 -25.54
CA GLU A 206 6.45 -1.47 -26.61
C GLU A 206 7.91 -0.98 -26.63
N PHE A 207 8.11 0.33 -26.49
CA PHE A 207 9.46 0.89 -26.36
C PHE A 207 10.21 0.30 -25.17
N ALA A 208 9.58 0.29 -23.99
CA ALA A 208 10.20 -0.23 -22.78
C ALA A 208 10.56 -1.73 -22.93
N ALA A 209 9.62 -2.53 -23.44
CA ALA A 209 9.85 -3.96 -23.70
C ALA A 209 11.03 -4.18 -24.65
N LYS A 210 11.04 -3.47 -25.79
CA LYS A 210 12.12 -3.56 -26.78
C LYS A 210 13.47 -3.17 -26.18
N LYS A 211 13.56 -2.06 -25.44
CA LYS A 211 14.81 -1.63 -24.83
C LYS A 211 15.31 -2.60 -23.76
N ILE A 212 14.41 -3.15 -22.96
CA ILE A 212 14.77 -4.18 -21.97
C ILE A 212 15.31 -5.44 -22.67
N VAL A 213 14.66 -5.89 -23.74
CA VAL A 213 15.12 -7.05 -24.54
C VAL A 213 16.47 -6.77 -25.22
N GLU A 214 16.75 -5.51 -25.60
CA GLU A 214 18.06 -5.04 -26.07
C GLU A 214 19.13 -4.96 -24.93
N GLY A 215 18.81 -5.40 -23.71
CA GLY A 215 19.71 -5.41 -22.56
C GLY A 215 19.83 -4.07 -21.83
N ARG A 216 18.92 -3.12 -22.09
CA ARG A 216 18.91 -1.81 -21.40
C ARG A 216 18.25 -1.89 -20.03
N ILE A 217 18.66 -1.00 -19.15
CA ILE A 217 18.15 -0.86 -17.79
C ILE A 217 17.25 0.38 -17.75
N LEU A 218 16.01 0.23 -17.31
CA LEU A 218 15.01 1.31 -17.33
C LEU A 218 14.57 1.66 -15.91
N ALA A 219 14.35 2.94 -15.62
CA ALA A 219 13.52 3.36 -14.49
C ALA A 219 12.04 3.40 -14.95
N ILE A 220 11.12 2.82 -14.20
CA ILE A 220 9.69 2.77 -14.53
C ILE A 220 8.90 3.27 -13.33
N LYS A 221 8.14 4.36 -13.49
CA LYS A 221 7.28 4.87 -12.42
C LYS A 221 6.12 3.90 -12.15
N GLY A 222 6.08 3.37 -10.93
CA GLY A 222 5.02 2.50 -10.43
C GLY A 222 3.96 3.27 -9.63
N ILE A 223 3.24 2.53 -8.78
CA ILE A 223 2.17 3.12 -7.96
C ILE A 223 2.70 3.94 -6.78
N GLY A 224 3.77 3.47 -6.13
CA GLY A 224 4.33 4.04 -4.89
C GLY A 224 5.78 4.53 -5.02
N GLY A 225 6.40 4.41 -6.21
CA GLY A 225 7.71 4.95 -6.55
C GLY A 225 8.24 4.32 -7.84
N TYR A 226 9.48 4.63 -8.24
CA TYR A 226 10.10 4.03 -9.42
C TYR A 226 10.66 2.63 -9.12
N HIS A 227 10.56 1.76 -10.12
CA HIS A 227 11.34 0.53 -10.20
C HIS A 227 12.50 0.68 -11.18
N ILE A 228 13.59 -0.03 -10.95
CA ILE A 228 14.59 -0.32 -11.96
C ILE A 228 14.28 -1.69 -12.55
N ALA A 229 14.10 -1.73 -13.87
CA ALA A 229 13.71 -2.89 -14.65
C ALA A 229 14.77 -3.28 -15.67
N CYS A 230 15.11 -4.57 -15.71
CA CYS A 230 15.99 -5.16 -16.74
C CYS A 230 15.76 -6.67 -16.84
N LEU A 231 16.38 -7.33 -17.82
CA LEU A 231 16.35 -8.78 -17.94
C LEU A 231 16.93 -9.45 -16.69
N ALA A 232 16.29 -10.54 -16.27
CA ALA A 232 16.73 -11.41 -15.18
C ALA A 232 17.35 -12.72 -15.69
N SER A 233 17.25 -12.98 -16.99
CA SER A 233 17.74 -14.18 -17.69
C SER A 233 19.11 -13.99 -18.34
N ASP A 234 19.62 -12.76 -18.43
CA ASP A 234 20.91 -12.44 -19.03
C ASP A 234 21.92 -11.99 -17.96
N ASP A 235 22.93 -12.83 -17.70
CA ASP A 235 23.97 -12.57 -16.70
C ASP A 235 24.71 -11.25 -16.96
N SER A 236 24.95 -10.87 -18.22
CA SER A 236 25.67 -9.63 -18.56
C SER A 236 24.90 -8.38 -18.13
N VAL A 237 23.58 -8.39 -18.33
CA VAL A 237 22.68 -7.31 -17.93
C VAL A 237 22.57 -7.24 -16.40
N VAL A 238 22.47 -8.38 -15.72
CA VAL A 238 22.41 -8.43 -14.25
C VAL A 238 23.73 -7.95 -13.62
N MET A 239 24.88 -8.33 -14.18
CA MET A 239 26.20 -7.82 -13.75
C MET A 239 26.30 -6.31 -13.92
N GLU A 240 25.86 -5.79 -15.06
CA GLU A 240 25.88 -4.35 -15.33
C GLU A 240 25.02 -3.59 -14.32
N LEU A 241 23.80 -4.06 -14.04
CA LEU A 241 22.94 -3.47 -13.02
C LEU A 241 23.60 -3.48 -11.64
N ARG A 242 24.24 -4.59 -11.24
CA ARG A 242 24.94 -4.68 -9.94
C ARG A 242 26.09 -3.69 -9.84
N SER A 243 26.88 -3.59 -10.92
CA SER A 243 28.01 -2.66 -11.04
C SER A 243 27.52 -1.22 -10.86
N ARG A 244 26.53 -0.80 -11.67
CA ARG A 244 25.99 0.56 -11.63
C ARG A 244 25.33 0.91 -10.29
N LYS A 245 24.55 -0.01 -9.71
CA LYS A 245 23.85 0.20 -8.43
C LYS A 245 24.77 0.01 -7.21
N LYS A 246 26.05 -0.37 -7.41
CA LYS A 246 27.01 -0.72 -6.35
C LYS A 246 26.43 -1.70 -5.33
N ARG A 247 25.75 -2.73 -5.83
CA ARG A 247 25.00 -3.70 -5.01
C ARG A 247 25.52 -5.11 -5.30
N GLU A 248 26.59 -5.50 -4.61
CA GLU A 248 27.30 -6.76 -4.89
C GLU A 248 26.44 -8.00 -4.64
N ARG A 249 25.84 -8.12 -3.44
CA ARG A 249 25.21 -9.38 -3.01
C ARG A 249 23.71 -9.31 -2.72
N LYS A 250 23.19 -8.15 -2.30
CA LYS A 250 21.78 -8.04 -1.89
C LYS A 250 20.86 -8.46 -3.06
N PRO A 251 19.91 -9.39 -2.86
CA PRO A 251 19.15 -10.00 -3.96
C PRO A 251 18.24 -8.99 -4.65
N PHE A 252 17.97 -9.20 -5.93
CA PHE A 252 16.95 -8.45 -6.67
C PHE A 252 15.60 -9.16 -6.60
N ALA A 253 14.53 -8.37 -6.53
CA ALA A 253 13.18 -8.87 -6.70
C ALA A 253 12.89 -9.08 -8.19
N VAL A 254 12.16 -10.14 -8.51
CA VAL A 254 11.75 -10.49 -9.87
C VAL A 254 10.23 -10.37 -9.98
N MET A 255 9.74 -9.67 -10.99
CA MET A 255 8.33 -9.65 -11.33
C MET A 255 8.07 -10.68 -12.44
N ALA A 256 7.18 -11.62 -12.19
CA ALA A 256 6.75 -12.63 -13.16
C ALA A 256 5.36 -12.29 -13.69
N ARG A 257 5.10 -12.57 -14.98
CA ARG A 257 3.85 -12.23 -15.66
C ARG A 257 2.61 -12.85 -15.02
N ASP A 258 2.71 -14.11 -14.64
CA ASP A 258 1.63 -14.92 -14.08
C ASP A 258 2.20 -16.05 -13.22
N TYR A 259 1.32 -16.74 -12.50
CA TYR A 259 1.73 -17.83 -11.59
C TYR A 259 2.45 -18.98 -12.33
N SER A 260 2.12 -19.24 -13.59
CA SER A 260 2.79 -20.30 -14.37
C SER A 260 4.26 -19.97 -14.63
N ILE A 261 4.61 -18.69 -14.76
CA ILE A 261 6.01 -18.25 -14.85
C ILE A 261 6.70 -18.37 -13.49
N VAL A 262 6.01 -18.06 -12.39
CA VAL A 262 6.53 -18.25 -11.02
C VAL A 262 6.97 -19.70 -10.80
N GLU A 263 6.15 -20.66 -11.20
CA GLU A 263 6.47 -22.09 -11.09
C GLU A 263 7.64 -22.53 -11.97
N LYS A 264 7.97 -21.80 -13.04
CA LYS A 264 9.15 -22.07 -13.86
C LYS A 264 10.44 -21.57 -13.21
N ILE A 265 10.39 -20.40 -12.56
CA ILE A 265 11.58 -19.72 -12.03
C ILE A 265 11.86 -20.03 -10.55
N ALA A 266 10.87 -20.57 -9.82
CA ALA A 266 10.96 -20.82 -8.39
C ALA A 266 10.12 -22.04 -7.95
N CYS A 267 10.26 -22.43 -6.68
CA CYS A 267 9.46 -23.45 -6.02
C CYS A 267 8.53 -22.79 -4.98
N PRO A 268 7.34 -22.29 -5.38
CA PRO A 268 6.44 -21.60 -4.46
C PRO A 268 5.88 -22.56 -3.39
N PRO A 269 5.82 -22.16 -2.10
CA PRO A 269 5.13 -22.94 -1.07
C PRO A 269 3.61 -22.94 -1.28
N PRO A 270 2.84 -23.85 -0.64
CA PRO A 270 1.41 -24.04 -0.92
C PRO A 270 0.54 -22.77 -0.84
N LYS A 271 0.79 -21.89 0.14
CA LYS A 271 0.04 -20.63 0.34
C LYS A 271 0.56 -19.45 -0.51
N ALA A 272 1.65 -19.62 -1.28
CA ALA A 272 2.23 -18.51 -2.03
C ALA A 272 1.33 -18.03 -3.17
N ARG A 273 0.53 -18.91 -3.78
CA ARG A 273 -0.39 -18.52 -4.86
C ARG A 273 -1.42 -17.49 -4.39
N GLU A 274 -2.08 -17.77 -3.27
CA GLU A 274 -3.08 -16.88 -2.69
C GLU A 274 -2.47 -15.50 -2.42
N LEU A 275 -1.28 -15.47 -1.82
CA LEU A 275 -0.58 -14.23 -1.51
C LEU A 275 -0.13 -13.49 -2.78
N LEU A 276 0.42 -14.19 -3.77
CA LEU A 276 0.85 -13.61 -5.04
C LEU A 276 -0.32 -13.14 -5.91
N GLU A 277 -1.50 -13.74 -5.79
CA GLU A 277 -2.72 -13.38 -6.53
C GLU A 277 -3.63 -12.40 -5.78
N SER A 278 -3.34 -12.16 -4.50
CA SER A 278 -4.04 -11.23 -3.61
C SER A 278 -4.11 -9.79 -4.16
N PRO A 279 -5.04 -8.95 -3.67
CA PRO A 279 -5.03 -7.52 -3.95
C PRO A 279 -3.72 -6.82 -3.54
N GLU A 280 -3.01 -7.32 -2.54
CA GLU A 280 -1.79 -6.72 -2.01
C GLU A 280 -0.56 -7.01 -2.88
N ARG A 281 -0.53 -8.12 -3.63
CA ARG A 281 0.57 -8.52 -4.55
C ARG A 281 1.98 -8.30 -3.99
N PRO A 282 2.35 -8.78 -2.79
CA PRO A 282 3.68 -8.55 -2.23
C PRO A 282 4.76 -9.35 -2.98
N ILE A 283 6.02 -9.02 -2.71
CA ILE A 283 7.17 -9.88 -3.03
C ILE A 283 7.17 -11.04 -2.04
N VAL A 284 7.15 -12.27 -2.55
CA VAL A 284 7.21 -13.49 -1.76
C VAL A 284 8.58 -14.15 -1.98
N VAL A 285 9.32 -14.34 -0.88
CA VAL A 285 10.61 -15.01 -0.89
C VAL A 285 10.39 -16.52 -0.88
N MET A 286 10.99 -17.21 -1.85
CA MET A 286 10.81 -18.65 -2.07
C MET A 286 12.07 -19.29 -2.68
N PRO A 287 12.26 -20.62 -2.57
CA PRO A 287 13.39 -21.30 -3.19
C PRO A 287 13.45 -21.06 -4.71
N LYS A 288 14.64 -20.72 -5.23
CA LYS A 288 14.84 -20.40 -6.65
C LYS A 288 15.14 -21.67 -7.47
N LYS A 289 14.84 -21.63 -8.77
CA LYS A 289 15.27 -22.64 -9.75
C LYS A 289 16.38 -22.08 -10.64
N ALA A 290 17.11 -22.98 -11.31
CA ALA A 290 18.24 -22.62 -12.19
C ALA A 290 17.86 -21.80 -13.45
N THR A 291 16.57 -21.59 -13.71
CA THR A 291 16.07 -20.79 -14.85
C THR A 291 16.34 -19.29 -14.67
N ILE A 292 16.56 -18.83 -13.44
CA ILE A 292 16.97 -17.45 -13.14
C ILE A 292 18.50 -17.40 -13.05
N SER A 293 19.08 -16.29 -13.53
CA SER A 293 20.50 -16.00 -13.33
C SER A 293 20.87 -16.09 -11.84
N GLU A 294 21.94 -16.83 -11.53
CA GLU A 294 22.48 -16.91 -10.17
C GLU A 294 22.82 -15.52 -9.60
N LEU A 295 23.15 -14.58 -10.48
CA LEU A 295 23.45 -13.21 -10.13
C LEU A 295 22.23 -12.40 -9.71
N VAL A 296 20.99 -12.87 -9.89
CA VAL A 296 19.81 -12.22 -9.29
C VAL A 296 19.87 -12.29 -7.77
N ALA A 297 20.32 -13.42 -7.22
CA ALA A 297 20.41 -13.67 -5.78
C ALA A 297 21.68 -14.49 -5.46
N PRO A 298 22.88 -13.89 -5.56
CA PRO A 298 24.15 -14.60 -5.46
C PRO A 298 24.36 -15.15 -4.05
N GLY A 299 24.69 -16.44 -3.96
CA GLY A 299 24.90 -17.13 -2.68
C GLY A 299 23.64 -17.43 -1.89
N LEU A 300 22.45 -17.13 -2.41
CA LEU A 300 21.17 -17.45 -1.78
C LEU A 300 20.45 -18.55 -2.55
N SER A 301 19.85 -19.49 -1.83
CA SER A 301 18.97 -20.53 -2.39
C SER A 301 17.56 -20.02 -2.71
N THR A 302 17.25 -18.78 -2.37
CA THR A 302 15.93 -18.16 -2.49
C THR A 302 15.95 -16.93 -3.39
N VAL A 303 14.79 -16.61 -3.96
CA VAL A 303 14.52 -15.40 -4.75
C VAL A 303 13.20 -14.77 -4.29
N GLY A 304 13.13 -13.43 -4.32
CA GLY A 304 11.87 -12.71 -4.10
C GLY A 304 11.12 -12.55 -5.41
N VAL A 305 9.89 -13.08 -5.48
CA VAL A 305 9.06 -13.02 -6.69
C VAL A 305 7.77 -12.25 -6.40
N MET A 306 7.32 -11.40 -7.32
CA MET A 306 6.00 -10.76 -7.29
C MET A 306 5.28 -10.88 -8.62
N LEU A 307 3.97 -10.62 -8.63
CA LEU A 307 3.15 -10.54 -9.84
C LEU A 307 2.83 -9.07 -10.18
N PRO A 308 2.54 -8.72 -11.45
CA PRO A 308 2.20 -7.36 -11.82
C PRO A 308 0.95 -6.88 -11.10
N TYR A 309 0.98 -5.62 -10.66
CA TYR A 309 -0.10 -5.01 -9.89
C TYR A 309 -0.70 -3.76 -10.57
N SER A 310 -0.20 -3.38 -11.75
CA SER A 310 -0.76 -2.31 -12.59
C SER A 310 -0.96 -2.79 -14.03
N ALA A 311 -1.86 -2.12 -14.78
CA ALA A 311 -2.07 -2.41 -16.19
C ALA A 311 -0.79 -2.23 -17.03
N PHE A 312 0.02 -1.18 -16.75
CA PHE A 312 1.32 -0.99 -17.39
C PHE A 312 2.24 -2.21 -17.24
N GLN A 313 2.41 -2.72 -16.02
CA GLN A 313 3.27 -3.88 -15.75
C GLN A 313 2.76 -5.15 -16.43
N ILE A 314 1.43 -5.35 -16.47
CA ILE A 314 0.81 -6.47 -17.19
C ILE A 314 1.14 -6.38 -18.69
N LEU A 315 0.90 -5.22 -19.30
CA LEU A 315 1.15 -4.98 -20.73
C LEU A 315 2.63 -5.13 -21.08
N LEU A 316 3.53 -4.68 -20.20
CA LEU A 316 4.98 -4.80 -20.34
C LEU A 316 5.41 -6.26 -20.33
N LEU A 317 5.04 -7.03 -19.29
CA LEU A 317 5.48 -8.42 -19.14
C LEU A 317 4.93 -9.36 -20.21
N LEU A 318 3.82 -8.99 -20.86
CA LEU A 318 3.32 -9.72 -22.02
C LEU A 318 4.21 -9.58 -23.26
N ARG A 319 4.95 -8.48 -23.38
CA ARG A 319 5.90 -8.19 -24.46
C ARG A 319 7.33 -8.68 -24.14
N ILE A 320 7.57 -9.20 -22.94
CA ILE A 320 8.85 -9.82 -22.57
C ILE A 320 8.82 -11.31 -22.92
N PRO A 321 9.75 -11.82 -23.74
CA PRO A 321 9.75 -13.22 -24.19
C PRO A 321 9.71 -14.25 -23.06
N ASP A 322 10.54 -14.04 -22.02
CA ASP A 322 10.64 -14.96 -20.88
C ASP A 322 9.51 -14.75 -19.86
N GLY A 323 8.78 -13.64 -19.96
CA GLY A 323 7.66 -13.30 -19.07
C GLY A 323 8.07 -12.93 -17.64
N PHE A 324 9.33 -12.61 -17.37
CA PHE A 324 9.77 -12.09 -16.06
C PHE A 324 10.94 -11.11 -16.20
N LEU A 325 11.05 -10.19 -15.24
CA LEU A 325 12.08 -9.14 -15.20
C LEU A 325 12.57 -8.92 -13.77
N ILE A 326 13.80 -8.42 -13.61
CA ILE A 326 14.16 -7.74 -12.36
C ILE A 326 13.26 -6.51 -12.24
N MET A 327 12.69 -6.29 -11.05
CA MET A 327 11.89 -5.11 -10.73
C MET A 327 12.24 -4.67 -9.30
N THR A 328 13.36 -3.97 -9.15
CA THR A 328 13.88 -3.55 -7.84
C THR A 328 13.59 -2.07 -7.58
N SER A 329 13.65 -1.61 -6.33
CA SER A 329 13.42 -0.20 -5.98
C SER A 329 14.37 0.74 -6.73
N GLY A 330 13.81 1.84 -7.26
CA GLY A 330 14.51 2.89 -7.99
C GLY A 330 15.24 3.85 -7.07
N ASN A 331 16.33 3.38 -6.47
CA ASN A 331 17.20 4.15 -5.59
C ASN A 331 18.68 3.76 -5.76
N VAL A 332 19.57 4.67 -5.39
CA VAL A 332 20.97 4.35 -5.08
C VAL A 332 21.01 3.56 -3.77
N HIS A 333 22.05 2.76 -3.55
CA HIS A 333 22.21 2.05 -2.26
C HIS A 333 22.17 3.04 -1.06
N GLY A 334 21.47 2.67 0.01
CA GLY A 334 21.22 3.52 1.19
C GLY A 334 20.03 4.46 1.03
N LYS A 335 19.89 5.08 -0.14
CA LYS A 335 18.86 6.12 -0.37
C LYS A 335 17.42 5.61 -0.50
N PRO A 336 16.43 6.47 -0.21
CA PRO A 336 15.02 6.18 -0.47
C PRO A 336 14.71 5.97 -1.95
N MET A 337 13.60 5.27 -2.22
CA MET A 337 13.03 5.12 -3.55
C MET A 337 12.57 6.47 -4.09
N CYS A 338 12.98 6.82 -5.31
CA CYS A 338 12.52 8.03 -5.98
C CYS A 338 10.99 7.96 -6.21
N THR A 339 10.34 9.13 -6.17
CA THR A 339 8.92 9.33 -6.51
C THR A 339 8.72 10.38 -7.59
N GLU A 340 9.69 11.27 -7.78
CA GLU A 340 9.66 12.35 -8.77
C GLU A 340 10.71 12.19 -9.87
N LEU A 341 10.43 12.74 -11.05
CA LEU A 341 11.28 12.57 -12.24
C LEU A 341 12.65 13.24 -12.06
N ASP A 342 12.71 14.40 -11.40
CA ASP A 342 13.97 15.11 -11.12
C ASP A 342 14.88 14.32 -10.18
N GLU A 343 14.31 13.53 -9.26
CA GLU A 343 15.06 12.61 -8.40
C GLU A 343 15.70 11.48 -9.23
N VAL A 344 14.98 10.97 -10.24
CA VAL A 344 15.53 9.96 -11.15
C VAL A 344 16.71 10.50 -11.94
N PHE A 345 16.62 11.71 -12.49
CA PHE A 345 17.73 12.30 -13.24
C PHE A 345 18.94 12.59 -12.35
N SER A 346 18.71 13.09 -11.14
CA SER A 346 19.80 13.42 -10.21
C SER A 346 20.45 12.19 -9.58
N GLN A 347 19.67 11.15 -9.25
CA GLN A 347 20.15 10.00 -8.47
C GLN A 347 20.41 8.74 -9.31
N LEU A 348 19.67 8.52 -10.38
CA LEU A 348 19.72 7.27 -11.16
C LEU A 348 20.42 7.43 -12.51
N SER A 349 21.01 8.59 -12.81
CA SER A 349 21.67 8.86 -14.10
C SER A 349 22.85 7.94 -14.44
N GLY A 350 23.56 7.46 -13.43
CA GLY A 350 24.62 6.45 -13.60
C GLY A 350 24.11 5.00 -13.62
N ILE A 351 22.80 4.77 -13.50
CA ILE A 351 22.20 3.44 -13.32
C ILE A 351 21.33 3.04 -14.48
N VAL A 352 20.41 3.91 -14.89
CA VAL A 352 19.40 3.59 -15.92
C VAL A 352 19.72 4.28 -17.24
N ASP A 353 19.27 3.70 -18.35
CA ASP A 353 19.45 4.25 -19.69
C ASP A 353 18.24 5.11 -20.13
N TYR A 354 17.04 4.75 -19.69
CA TYR A 354 15.78 5.47 -19.99
C TYR A 354 14.86 5.49 -18.78
N VAL A 355 13.90 6.41 -18.80
CA VAL A 355 12.87 6.58 -17.77
C VAL A 355 11.49 6.49 -18.42
N VAL A 356 10.61 5.64 -17.87
CA VAL A 356 9.19 5.62 -18.18
C VAL A 356 8.45 6.32 -17.04
N GLU A 357 7.82 7.43 -17.39
CA GLU A 357 7.16 8.37 -16.47
C GLU A 357 5.65 8.33 -16.66
N HIS A 358 4.88 8.69 -15.62
CA HIS A 358 3.47 9.02 -15.78
C HIS A 358 3.08 10.30 -15.03
N GLU A 359 2.10 11.03 -15.56
CA GLU A 359 1.73 12.36 -15.04
C GLU A 359 1.18 12.36 -13.61
N ARG A 360 0.66 11.23 -13.12
CA ARG A 360 0.04 11.16 -11.79
C ARG A 360 1.09 11.30 -10.68
N PRO A 361 1.00 12.31 -9.80
CA PRO A 361 1.87 12.41 -8.63
C PRO A 361 1.71 11.22 -7.67
N ILE A 362 2.81 10.84 -7.03
CA ILE A 362 2.87 9.87 -5.95
C ILE A 362 2.93 10.66 -4.65
N VAL A 363 1.84 10.69 -3.89
CA VAL A 363 1.72 11.51 -2.68
C VAL A 363 2.50 10.87 -1.53
N HIS A 364 2.24 9.59 -1.31
CA HIS A 364 2.96 8.78 -0.34
C HIS A 364 3.87 7.82 -1.10
N ARG A 365 5.18 7.87 -0.82
CA ARG A 365 6.10 6.83 -1.26
C ARG A 365 5.72 5.54 -0.57
N VAL A 366 5.61 4.44 -1.31
CA VAL A 366 5.25 3.14 -0.74
C VAL A 366 6.05 2.03 -1.44
N ASP A 367 7.09 1.53 -0.77
CA ASP A 367 7.88 0.39 -1.22
C ASP A 367 7.04 -0.88 -1.35
N ASP A 368 7.45 -1.81 -2.23
CA ASP A 368 6.85 -3.14 -2.28
C ASP A 368 7.08 -3.90 -0.97
N SER A 369 6.01 -4.47 -0.41
CA SER A 369 6.08 -5.36 0.75
C SER A 369 6.83 -6.64 0.42
N VAL A 370 7.58 -7.17 1.38
CA VAL A 370 8.37 -8.40 1.23
C VAL A 370 7.98 -9.36 2.35
N ILE A 371 7.59 -10.57 1.98
CA ILE A 371 7.11 -11.62 2.87
C ILE A 371 7.87 -12.91 2.58
N ARG A 372 8.18 -13.68 3.62
CA ARG A 372 8.64 -15.07 3.47
C ARG A 372 7.75 -16.02 4.25
N PHE A 373 7.90 -17.30 3.95
CA PHE A 373 7.39 -18.36 4.81
C PHE A 373 8.50 -18.87 5.72
N SER A 374 8.24 -18.97 7.02
CA SER A 374 9.08 -19.61 8.01
C SER A 374 8.25 -20.69 8.71
N ASP A 375 8.63 -21.95 8.55
CA ASP A 375 7.87 -23.11 9.08
C ASP A 375 6.38 -23.11 8.72
N GLY A 376 6.04 -22.69 7.51
CA GLY A 376 4.66 -22.62 7.02
C GLY A 376 3.89 -21.35 7.41
N GLU A 377 4.43 -20.53 8.31
CA GLU A 377 3.84 -19.26 8.76
C GLU A 377 4.40 -18.07 7.99
N LEU A 378 3.56 -17.04 7.84
CA LEU A 378 3.90 -15.81 7.13
C LEU A 378 4.73 -14.89 8.03
N VAL A 379 5.86 -14.40 7.50
CA VAL A 379 6.73 -13.46 8.20
C VAL A 379 7.01 -12.26 7.29
N PHE A 380 6.64 -11.07 7.74
CA PHE A 380 7.01 -9.83 7.07
C PHE A 380 8.51 -9.57 7.23
N LEU A 381 9.19 -9.38 6.10
CA LEU A 381 10.53 -8.76 6.07
C LEU A 381 10.42 -7.25 5.84
N ARG A 382 9.33 -6.83 5.21
CA ARG A 382 8.99 -5.44 4.98
C ARG A 382 7.49 -5.31 4.81
N ARG A 383 6.85 -4.51 5.67
CA ARG A 383 5.42 -4.17 5.60
C ARG A 383 5.27 -2.77 5.01
N SER A 384 4.70 -2.67 3.81
CA SER A 384 4.57 -1.42 3.06
C SER A 384 3.38 -1.52 2.08
N ARG A 385 3.59 -1.50 0.75
CA ARG A 385 2.48 -1.50 -0.24
C ARG A 385 1.53 -2.68 -0.04
N GLY A 386 0.23 -2.39 -0.11
CA GLY A 386 -0.83 -3.37 0.11
C GLY A 386 -1.22 -3.54 1.58
N PHE A 387 -0.39 -3.11 2.53
CA PHE A 387 -0.65 -3.27 3.96
C PHE A 387 -0.62 -1.95 4.73
N ALA A 388 0.36 -1.09 4.49
CA ALA A 388 0.37 0.24 5.08
C ALA A 388 -0.69 1.14 4.41
N PRO A 389 -1.41 1.98 5.17
CA PRO A 389 -1.29 2.27 6.61
C PRO A 389 -2.38 1.57 7.44
N GLU A 390 -2.73 0.32 7.13
CA GLU A 390 -3.69 -0.44 7.93
C GLU A 390 -3.18 -0.55 9.38
N TRP A 391 -4.07 -0.40 10.37
CA TRP A 391 -3.69 -0.56 11.77
C TRP A 391 -3.50 -2.02 12.14
N ILE A 392 -2.72 -2.23 13.20
CA ILE A 392 -2.62 -3.49 13.93
C ILE A 392 -3.41 -3.31 15.22
N ARG A 393 -4.35 -4.22 15.51
CA ARG A 393 -5.06 -4.24 16.79
C ARG A 393 -4.22 -4.96 17.83
N ILE A 394 -4.15 -4.38 19.02
CA ILE A 394 -3.44 -4.91 20.17
C ILE A 394 -4.42 -5.22 21.31
N CYS A 395 -4.04 -6.10 22.23
CA CYS A 395 -4.94 -6.60 23.29
C CYS A 395 -5.16 -5.65 24.46
N ARG A 396 -4.82 -4.36 24.33
CA ARG A 396 -5.03 -3.33 25.35
C ARG A 396 -5.22 -1.96 24.73
N SER A 397 -5.86 -1.07 25.48
CA SER A 397 -5.84 0.34 25.14
C SER A 397 -4.46 0.93 25.44
N VAL A 398 -4.00 1.80 24.55
CA VAL A 398 -2.81 2.64 24.64
C VAL A 398 -3.21 4.10 24.48
N ALA A 399 -2.40 4.98 25.07
CA ALA A 399 -2.56 6.41 24.90
C ALA A 399 -2.27 6.83 23.45
N GLU A 400 -2.69 8.05 23.11
CA GLU A 400 -2.32 8.68 21.87
C GLU A 400 -0.82 8.97 21.87
N GLY A 401 -0.08 8.48 20.88
CA GLY A 401 1.37 8.56 20.90
C GLY A 401 2.03 8.27 19.56
N ILE A 402 3.34 8.47 19.52
CA ILE A 402 4.20 8.24 18.35
C ILE A 402 5.30 7.24 18.74
N ALA A 403 5.69 6.37 17.82
CA ALA A 403 6.94 5.60 17.93
C ALA A 403 7.85 5.91 16.75
N LEU A 404 9.13 6.22 17.03
CA LEU A 404 10.12 6.54 15.98
C LEU A 404 10.90 5.31 15.49
N GLY A 405 10.81 4.20 16.22
CA GLY A 405 11.47 2.93 15.87
C GLY A 405 12.99 2.95 16.04
N GLY A 406 13.66 2.00 15.39
CA GLY A 406 15.12 1.86 15.38
C GLY A 406 15.80 2.69 14.29
N GLU A 407 17.08 2.41 14.03
CA GLU A 407 17.88 3.11 13.02
C GLU A 407 17.79 2.47 11.63
N LEU A 408 17.85 1.14 11.55
CA LEU A 408 17.91 0.42 10.29
C LEU A 408 16.54 -0.14 9.93
N GLN A 409 16.21 -0.11 8.64
CA GLN A 409 15.00 -0.72 8.09
C GLN A 409 13.71 -0.29 8.81
N THR A 410 13.63 0.99 9.20
CA THR A 410 12.65 1.50 10.15
C THR A 410 11.27 1.72 9.54
N ALA A 411 10.25 1.63 10.39
CA ALA A 411 8.93 2.23 10.21
C ALA A 411 8.56 2.98 11.50
N GLY A 412 7.95 4.15 11.36
CA GLY A 412 7.37 4.87 12.49
C GLY A 412 5.97 4.33 12.79
N ALA A 413 5.38 4.81 13.88
CA ALA A 413 4.00 4.48 14.23
C ALA A 413 3.28 5.63 14.92
N VAL A 414 1.95 5.62 14.81
CA VAL A 414 1.07 6.34 15.73
C VAL A 414 0.15 5.35 16.43
N SER A 415 -0.25 5.65 17.66
CA SER A 415 -1.13 4.81 18.46
C SER A 415 -2.36 5.57 18.96
N PHE A 416 -3.45 4.85 19.15
CA PHE A 416 -4.66 5.32 19.83
C PHE A 416 -5.56 4.13 20.17
N GLU A 417 -6.32 4.21 21.26
CA GLU A 417 -7.22 3.13 21.68
C GLU A 417 -6.49 1.78 21.69
N ASP A 418 -7.01 0.75 21.03
CA ASP A 418 -6.40 -0.57 20.89
C ASP A 418 -5.65 -0.76 19.56
N LYS A 419 -5.17 0.33 18.93
CA LYS A 419 -4.68 0.34 17.55
C LYS A 419 -3.29 0.98 17.47
N VAL A 420 -2.45 0.38 16.62
CA VAL A 420 -1.16 0.93 16.20
C VAL A 420 -1.16 1.03 14.67
N VAL A 421 -1.02 2.24 14.14
CA VAL A 421 -0.88 2.48 12.71
C VAL A 421 0.59 2.69 12.40
N LEU A 422 1.20 1.72 11.73
CA LEU A 422 2.57 1.86 11.22
C LEU A 422 2.58 2.73 9.96
N THR A 423 3.63 3.53 9.80
CA THR A 423 3.99 4.07 8.49
C THR A 423 4.31 2.92 7.53
N GLN A 424 4.42 3.23 6.25
CA GLN A 424 5.15 2.43 5.28
C GLN A 424 6.62 2.28 5.67
N PHE A 425 7.35 1.45 4.91
CA PHE A 425 8.79 1.31 5.06
C PHE A 425 9.51 2.66 4.81
N ILE A 426 10.19 3.16 5.83
CA ILE A 426 10.95 4.40 5.77
C ILE A 426 12.37 4.13 5.27
N GLY A 427 13.00 3.06 5.77
CA GLY A 427 14.39 2.74 5.43
C GLY A 427 15.35 3.06 6.56
N ASP A 428 16.61 3.32 6.20
CA ASP A 428 17.69 3.52 7.13
C ASP A 428 17.75 5.02 7.52
N MET A 429 17.73 5.32 8.82
CA MET A 429 17.54 6.66 9.37
C MET A 429 18.80 7.54 9.36
N ASP A 430 19.93 6.99 8.93
CA ASP A 430 21.19 7.71 8.73
C ASP A 430 21.19 8.60 7.47
N GLU A 431 20.23 8.38 6.55
CA GLU A 431 19.95 9.27 5.42
C GLU A 431 18.96 10.39 5.82
N ILE A 432 19.31 11.64 5.50
CA ILE A 432 18.50 12.81 5.88
C ILE A 432 17.12 12.80 5.20
N GLU A 433 17.06 12.32 3.96
CA GLU A 433 15.82 12.20 3.20
C GLU A 433 14.84 11.21 3.88
N ASN A 434 15.35 10.19 4.59
CA ASN A 434 14.50 9.26 5.34
C ASN A 434 13.99 9.87 6.66
N LEU A 435 14.76 10.74 7.32
CA LEU A 435 14.29 11.51 8.48
C LEU A 435 13.16 12.47 8.10
N GLU A 436 13.34 13.22 7.01
CA GLU A 436 12.31 14.14 6.50
C GLU A 436 11.05 13.39 6.07
N PHE A 437 11.23 12.23 5.43
CA PHE A 437 10.11 11.37 5.05
C PHE A 437 9.39 10.81 6.28
N MET A 438 10.10 10.28 7.28
CA MET A 438 9.51 9.83 8.55
C MET A 438 8.66 10.93 9.20
N LYS A 439 9.23 12.14 9.33
CA LYS A 439 8.53 13.30 9.89
C LYS A 439 7.22 13.55 9.16
N ARG A 440 7.28 13.66 7.83
CA ARG A 440 6.13 13.96 6.98
C ARG A 440 5.02 12.92 7.12
N GLU A 441 5.36 11.63 7.12
CA GLU A 441 4.36 10.56 7.22
C GLU A 441 3.74 10.50 8.62
N LEU A 442 4.52 10.74 9.68
CA LEU A 442 3.99 10.84 11.04
C LEU A 442 3.08 12.06 11.20
N GLU A 443 3.48 13.25 10.74
CA GLU A 443 2.65 14.46 10.74
C GLU A 443 1.33 14.24 10.00
N TRP A 444 1.38 13.55 8.85
CA TRP A 444 0.19 13.21 8.08
C TRP A 444 -0.74 12.27 8.86
N LEU A 445 -0.22 11.17 9.42
CA LEU A 445 -1.02 10.24 10.21
C LEU A 445 -1.62 10.91 11.46
N ILE A 446 -0.86 11.76 12.15
CA ILE A 446 -1.32 12.54 13.29
C ILE A 446 -2.48 13.46 12.87
N GLY A 447 -2.34 14.15 11.74
CA GLY A 447 -3.36 15.05 11.21
C GLY A 447 -4.65 14.32 10.83
N GLU A 448 -4.55 13.24 10.07
CA GLU A 448 -5.70 12.48 9.57
C GLU A 448 -6.47 11.77 10.69
N TYR A 449 -5.75 11.15 11.65
CA TYR A 449 -6.38 10.53 12.82
C TYR A 449 -6.68 11.54 13.94
N ARG A 450 -6.30 12.81 13.81
CA ARG A 450 -6.42 13.87 14.84
C ARG A 450 -5.86 13.43 16.19
N ILE A 451 -4.65 12.87 16.17
CA ILE A 451 -3.96 12.37 17.36
C ILE A 451 -3.35 13.57 18.10
N ARG A 452 -3.39 13.52 19.43
CA ARG A 452 -2.68 14.43 20.32
C ARG A 452 -1.66 13.61 21.09
N PRO A 453 -0.42 13.48 20.58
CA PRO A 453 0.58 12.63 21.19
C PRO A 453 0.83 13.02 22.65
N GLU A 454 0.59 12.09 23.56
CA GLU A 454 0.92 12.18 24.98
C GLU A 454 2.35 11.69 25.24
N PHE A 455 2.84 10.77 24.39
CA PHE A 455 4.20 10.23 24.47
C PHE A 455 4.86 10.03 23.10
N ILE A 456 6.19 9.95 23.11
CA ILE A 456 7.04 9.54 21.98
C ILE A 456 7.93 8.39 22.44
N ALA A 457 7.70 7.20 21.89
CA ALA A 457 8.54 6.04 22.11
C ALA A 457 9.75 6.05 21.15
N ILE A 458 10.95 5.90 21.70
CA ILE A 458 12.21 5.85 20.96
C ILE A 458 13.09 4.72 21.45
N ASP A 459 14.00 4.25 20.60
CA ASP A 459 15.05 3.32 21.03
C ASP A 459 15.97 3.97 22.09
N MET A 460 16.39 3.20 23.08
CA MET A 460 17.36 3.62 24.11
C MET A 460 18.72 4.04 23.53
N HIS A 461 19.08 3.64 22.31
CA HIS A 461 20.36 3.99 21.72
C HIS A 461 20.54 5.52 21.61
N PRO A 462 21.53 6.12 22.31
CA PRO A 462 21.62 7.58 22.46
C PRO A 462 22.04 8.31 21.18
N LEU A 463 22.65 7.60 20.22
CA LEU A 463 23.16 8.20 18.97
C LEU A 463 22.30 7.93 17.74
N TYR A 464 21.12 7.32 17.88
CA TYR A 464 20.24 7.11 16.72
C TYR A 464 19.76 8.43 16.14
N HIS A 465 19.74 8.51 14.81
CA HIS A 465 19.36 9.70 14.07
C HIS A 465 17.88 10.05 14.24
N SER A 466 17.04 9.04 14.49
CA SER A 466 15.61 9.22 14.80
C SER A 466 15.39 10.17 15.96
N ARG A 467 16.30 10.26 16.94
CA ARG A 467 16.23 11.21 18.07
C ARG A 467 16.21 12.68 17.62
N LYS A 468 16.75 13.00 16.45
CA LYS A 468 16.70 14.36 15.89
C LYS A 468 15.27 14.82 15.61
N LEU A 469 14.31 13.89 15.47
CA LEU A 469 12.90 14.19 15.27
C LEU A 469 12.15 14.55 16.56
N LEU A 470 12.74 14.35 17.74
CA LEU A 470 12.08 14.70 19.02
C LEU A 470 11.68 16.18 19.08
N LYS A 471 12.52 17.07 18.51
CA LYS A 471 12.28 18.51 18.44
C LYS A 471 11.11 18.91 17.52
N GLU A 472 10.62 17.98 16.70
CA GLU A 472 9.51 18.21 15.78
C GLU A 472 8.15 17.90 16.44
N PHE A 473 8.16 17.20 17.57
CA PHE A 473 6.98 16.74 18.28
C PHE A 473 7.02 17.19 19.75
N ASP A 474 6.94 18.50 19.98
CA ASP A 474 6.98 19.07 21.33
C ASP A 474 5.74 18.72 22.16
N GLY A 475 5.90 18.65 23.49
CA GLY A 475 4.81 18.53 24.45
C GLY A 475 4.41 17.11 24.84
N ALA A 476 5.05 16.09 24.25
CA ALA A 476 4.87 14.68 24.60
C ALA A 476 6.00 14.16 25.50
N GLU A 477 5.69 13.22 26.38
CA GLU A 477 6.70 12.54 27.22
C GLU A 477 7.57 11.60 26.36
N VAL A 478 8.89 11.73 26.45
CA VAL A 478 9.80 10.83 25.74
C VAL A 478 10.02 9.55 26.55
N ILE A 479 9.70 8.41 25.96
CA ILE A 479 9.86 7.09 26.57
C ILE A 479 10.94 6.33 25.80
N GLU A 480 12.05 6.03 26.47
CA GLU A 480 13.11 5.21 25.89
C GLU A 480 12.81 3.73 26.12
N VAL A 481 12.89 2.93 25.05
CA VAL A 481 12.56 1.51 25.06
C VAL A 481 13.78 0.71 24.60
N GLN A 482 14.11 -0.34 25.35
CA GLN A 482 15.23 -1.21 25.01
C GLN A 482 14.93 -2.03 23.74
N HIS A 483 15.91 -2.13 22.84
CA HIS A 483 15.74 -2.70 21.50
C HIS A 483 15.22 -4.16 21.48
N HIS A 484 15.85 -5.04 22.24
CA HIS A 484 15.48 -6.46 22.30
C HIS A 484 14.14 -6.66 23.03
N HIS A 485 13.87 -5.85 24.06
CA HIS A 485 12.57 -5.80 24.71
C HIS A 485 11.47 -5.39 23.74
N ALA A 486 11.71 -4.39 22.87
CA ALA A 486 10.76 -4.00 21.83
C ALA A 486 10.47 -5.16 20.84
N HIS A 487 11.49 -5.92 20.41
CA HIS A 487 11.30 -7.14 19.62
C HIS A 487 10.43 -8.18 20.35
N ALA A 488 10.69 -8.42 21.63
CA ALA A 488 9.92 -9.36 22.43
C ALA A 488 8.45 -8.93 22.57
N VAL A 489 8.20 -7.66 22.91
CA VAL A 489 6.85 -7.12 23.09
C VAL A 489 6.07 -7.08 21.78
N ALA A 490 6.72 -6.81 20.64
CA ALA A 490 6.07 -6.89 19.34
C ALA A 490 5.54 -8.31 19.04
N ALA A 491 6.31 -9.36 19.36
CA ALA A 491 5.86 -10.74 19.21
C ALA A 491 4.74 -11.12 20.19
N ILE A 492 4.84 -10.68 21.46
CA ILE A 492 3.79 -10.85 22.47
C ILE A 492 2.48 -10.18 21.98
N ALA A 493 2.62 -9.02 21.35
CA ALA A 493 1.52 -8.25 20.80
C ALA A 493 0.81 -8.95 19.64
N GLU A 494 1.58 -9.46 18.70
CA GLU A 494 1.04 -10.21 17.57
C GLU A 494 0.35 -11.52 18.00
N LEU A 495 0.89 -12.21 19.02
CA LEU A 495 0.29 -13.42 19.58
C LEU A 495 -1.00 -13.17 20.36
N GLY A 496 -1.35 -11.91 20.63
CA GLY A 496 -2.55 -11.54 21.37
C GLY A 496 -2.55 -12.02 22.82
N LEU A 497 -1.36 -12.14 23.42
CA LEU A 497 -1.25 -12.52 24.84
C LEU A 497 -1.82 -11.41 25.73
N SER A 498 -2.37 -11.79 26.88
CA SER A 498 -2.91 -10.81 27.82
C SER A 498 -1.81 -9.86 28.34
N PRO A 499 -2.12 -8.58 28.63
CA PRO A 499 -1.11 -7.61 29.06
C PRO A 499 -0.31 -8.03 30.30
N ASP A 500 -0.90 -8.80 31.20
CA ASP A 500 -0.25 -9.29 32.42
C ASP A 500 0.65 -10.53 32.17
N SER A 501 0.68 -11.05 30.95
CA SER A 501 1.48 -12.21 30.59
C SER A 501 2.97 -11.87 30.54
N LYS A 502 3.76 -12.71 31.19
CA LYS A 502 5.21 -12.75 31.02
C LYS A 502 5.56 -13.84 30.03
N ALA A 503 6.40 -13.52 29.05
CA ALA A 503 6.93 -14.48 28.10
C ALA A 503 8.45 -14.55 28.24
N LEU A 504 8.98 -15.77 28.11
CA LEU A 504 10.39 -15.97 27.87
C LEU A 504 10.63 -15.78 26.37
N ALA A 505 11.27 -14.67 26.00
CA ALA A 505 11.56 -14.30 24.62
C ALA A 505 13.02 -14.58 24.28
N ILE A 506 13.24 -15.16 23.10
CA ILE A 506 14.57 -15.31 22.50
C ILE A 506 14.69 -14.22 21.44
N THR A 507 15.58 -13.26 21.65
CA THR A 507 15.73 -12.09 20.78
C THR A 507 17.11 -12.12 20.15
N ILE A 508 17.16 -12.47 18.86
CA ILE A 508 18.40 -12.61 18.10
C ILE A 508 18.38 -11.58 16.97
N ASP A 509 19.35 -10.67 17.00
CA ASP A 509 19.52 -9.60 16.02
C ASP A 509 21.01 -9.42 15.69
N GLY A 510 21.34 -8.52 14.76
CA GLY A 510 22.71 -8.08 14.50
C GLY A 510 23.28 -7.29 15.69
N THR A 511 22.65 -6.18 16.07
CA THR A 511 23.15 -5.28 17.11
C THR A 511 22.03 -4.44 17.71
N GLY A 512 21.80 -4.56 19.03
CA GLY A 512 20.91 -3.68 19.79
C GLY A 512 21.61 -3.06 21.00
N TYR A 513 21.18 -1.87 21.40
CA TYR A 513 21.72 -1.19 22.58
C TYR A 513 21.23 -1.89 23.86
N GLY A 514 22.18 -2.37 24.66
CA GLY A 514 21.93 -2.96 25.98
C GLY A 514 21.56 -1.89 27.01
N ASP A 515 20.81 -2.29 28.03
CA ASP A 515 20.51 -1.41 29.18
C ASP A 515 21.76 -1.10 30.03
N ASP A 516 22.78 -1.94 29.92
CA ASP A 516 24.13 -1.78 30.46
C ASP A 516 25.07 -0.96 29.56
N GLY A 517 24.56 -0.46 28.43
CA GLY A 517 25.33 0.24 27.40
C GLY A 517 26.18 -0.69 26.51
N GLY A 518 26.03 -2.01 26.66
CA GLY A 518 26.67 -3.01 25.83
C GLY A 518 26.01 -3.16 24.45
N ILE A 519 26.60 -4.03 23.62
CA ILE A 519 26.01 -4.45 22.34
C ILE A 519 25.40 -5.83 22.55
N TRP A 520 24.08 -5.91 22.45
CA TRP A 520 23.32 -7.15 22.54
C TRP A 520 23.01 -7.69 21.13
N GLY A 521 22.68 -8.98 21.03
CA GLY A 521 22.32 -9.61 19.75
C GLY A 521 21.86 -11.07 19.85
N GLY A 522 21.73 -11.64 21.05
CA GLY A 522 21.36 -13.03 21.23
C GLY A 522 20.85 -13.32 22.64
N GLU A 523 19.88 -12.52 23.09
CA GLU A 523 19.47 -12.51 24.49
C GLU A 523 18.25 -13.41 24.77
N LEU A 524 18.17 -13.86 26.01
CA LEU A 524 17.00 -14.53 26.57
C LEU A 524 16.38 -13.61 27.63
N LEU A 525 15.21 -13.06 27.33
CA LEU A 525 14.56 -12.05 28.17
C LEU A 525 13.25 -12.59 28.76
N VAL A 526 12.97 -12.23 30.01
CA VAL A 526 11.62 -12.32 30.55
C VAL A 526 10.96 -10.97 30.33
N SER A 527 10.08 -10.89 29.33
CA SER A 527 9.40 -9.66 28.93
C SER A 527 7.91 -9.73 29.24
N SER A 528 7.32 -8.60 29.58
CA SER A 528 5.87 -8.37 29.66
C SER A 528 5.52 -7.14 28.86
N TRP A 529 4.22 -6.97 28.56
CA TRP A 529 3.69 -5.78 27.92
C TRP A 529 3.74 -4.55 28.83
#